data_AF-A0A9P1D7B6-F1
#
_entry.id   AF-A0A9P1D7B6-F1
#
_cell.length_a   1.000
_cell.length_b   1.000
_cell.length_c   1.000
_cell.angle_alpha   90.00
_cell.angle_beta   90.00
_cell.angle_gamma   90.00
#
_symmetry.space_group_name_H-M   'P 1'
#
loop_
_entity.id
_entity.type
_entity.pdbx_description
1 polymer ?
#
loop_
_entity_poly.entity_id
_entity_poly.type
_entity_poly.pdbx_seq_one_letter_code
_entity_poly.pdbx_strand_id
1 'polypeptide(L)'
;MAALVEAMSELTLKEPVPVETMMVEFKVAGLKNFQLELEKDVKVRDVKKMAQEECNIEPEHMRLIYNSRQLKDWDTLESYKGDSPIQVFFTAGHVAMLGGVGGTGGGPRGGHGAQPQKNPFSAPVRGLPGSKGLRASRVSGRPGGMALIRKYGIMMKRQEFREKAEEIGFVKYR
;
A
#
# COMPACT_ATOMS: atom_id res chain seq x y z
N MET A 1 27.08 -22.02 56.43
CA MET A 1 26.87 -20.73 55.75
C MET A 1 27.82 -20.62 54.54
N ALA A 2 27.74 -21.55 53.59
CA ALA A 2 28.61 -21.55 52.40
C ALA A 2 27.81 -21.72 51.09
N ALA A 3 26.63 -22.36 51.15
CA ALA A 3 25.79 -22.60 49.98
C ALA A 3 24.94 -21.40 49.51
N LEU A 4 24.90 -20.30 50.26
CA LEU A 4 24.15 -19.08 49.88
C LEU A 4 25.02 -18.07 49.10
N VAL A 5 26.34 -18.24 49.08
CA VAL A 5 27.27 -17.35 48.37
C VAL A 5 27.38 -17.72 46.89
N GLU A 6 27.29 -19.01 46.54
CA GLU A 6 27.32 -19.46 45.13
C GLU A 6 26.03 -19.14 44.35
N ALA A 7 24.89 -18.98 45.04
CA ALA A 7 23.63 -18.58 44.39
C ALA A 7 23.56 -17.06 44.08
N MET A 8 24.48 -16.25 44.62
CA MET A 8 24.53 -14.81 44.37
C MET A 8 25.52 -14.41 43.26
N SER A 9 26.37 -15.34 42.79
CA SER A 9 27.30 -15.10 41.68
C SER A 9 26.69 -15.31 40.28
N GLU A 10 25.50 -15.91 40.17
CA GLU A 10 24.77 -16.03 38.88
C GLU A 10 24.01 -14.74 38.48
N LEU A 11 23.96 -13.76 39.38
CA LEU A 11 23.45 -12.41 39.11
C LEU A 11 24.59 -11.45 38.70
N THR A 12 25.72 -11.97 38.22
CA THR A 12 26.75 -11.14 37.61
C THR A 12 26.15 -10.49 36.37
N LEU A 13 25.80 -9.21 36.51
CA LEU A 13 25.39 -8.34 35.42
C LEU A 13 26.40 -8.51 34.31
N LYS A 14 25.95 -9.06 33.18
CA LYS A 14 26.71 -9.13 31.94
C LYS A 14 27.25 -7.72 31.70
N GLU A 15 28.57 -7.57 31.77
CA GLU A 15 29.27 -6.32 31.52
C GLU A 15 28.66 -5.68 30.26
N PRO A 16 28.37 -4.36 30.26
CA PRO A 16 27.76 -3.73 29.11
C PRO A 16 28.74 -3.84 27.95
N VAL A 17 28.50 -4.83 27.09
CA VAL A 17 29.20 -4.97 25.82
C VAL A 17 29.07 -3.62 25.14
N PRO A 18 30.15 -3.00 24.63
CA PRO A 18 30.06 -1.75 23.90
C PRO A 18 29.22 -2.01 22.65
N VAL A 19 27.92 -1.73 22.77
CA VAL A 19 26.95 -1.84 21.68
C VAL A 19 27.26 -0.70 20.73
N GLU A 20 27.72 -1.06 19.54
CA GLU A 20 27.98 -0.10 18.48
C GLU A 20 26.62 0.46 18.01
N THR A 21 26.24 1.62 18.55
CA THR A 21 25.06 2.35 18.10
C THR A 21 25.33 3.04 16.77
N MET A 22 24.33 3.06 15.90
CA MET A 22 24.35 3.77 14.64
C MET A 22 23.12 4.68 14.52
N MET A 23 23.30 5.86 13.93
CA MET A 23 22.18 6.73 13.59
C MET A 23 21.58 6.31 12.24
N VAL A 24 20.29 6.02 12.24
CA VAL A 24 19.55 5.54 11.08
C VAL A 24 18.45 6.54 10.75
N GLU A 25 18.48 7.12 9.54
CA GLU A 25 17.40 7.96 9.03
C GLU A 25 16.31 7.10 8.36
N PHE A 26 15.06 7.34 8.74
CA PHE A 26 13.87 6.73 8.14
C PHE A 26 13.11 7.74 7.31
N LYS A 27 12.83 7.37 6.06
CA LYS A 27 12.04 8.15 5.12
C LYS A 27 10.68 7.49 4.93
N VAL A 28 9.63 8.13 5.43
CA VAL A 28 8.24 7.65 5.29
C VAL A 28 7.54 8.45 4.21
N ALA A 29 6.83 7.76 3.31
CA ALA A 29 6.02 8.45 2.30
C ALA A 29 4.88 9.23 2.96
N GLY A 30 4.99 10.56 2.94
CA GLY A 30 3.96 11.49 3.40
C GLY A 30 4.14 12.05 4.82
N LEU A 31 5.11 11.57 5.60
CA LEU A 31 5.48 12.16 6.90
C LEU A 31 6.87 12.81 6.85
N LYS A 32 7.22 13.52 7.92
CA LYS A 32 8.57 14.04 8.13
C LYS A 32 9.53 12.86 8.35
N ASN A 33 10.71 12.93 7.75
CA ASN A 33 11.79 11.99 8.05
C ASN A 33 12.17 12.09 9.53
N PHE A 34 12.49 10.96 10.15
CA PHE A 34 12.95 10.90 11.52
C PHE A 34 14.23 10.06 11.60
N GLN A 35 15.02 10.28 12.64
CA GLN A 35 16.26 9.57 12.90
C GLN A 35 16.10 8.78 14.19
N LEU A 36 16.50 7.51 14.17
CA LEU A 36 16.55 6.66 15.36
C LEU A 36 17.98 6.18 15.58
N GLU A 37 18.37 6.10 16.85
CA GLU A 37 19.61 5.47 17.28
C GLU A 37 19.33 3.97 17.49
N LEU A 38 19.99 3.12 16.69
CA LEU A 38 19.76 1.67 16.67
C LEU A 38 21.09 0.93 16.78
N GLU A 39 21.10 -0.23 17.43
CA GLU A 39 22.28 -1.10 17.49
C GLU A 39 22.34 -2.02 16.27
N LYS A 40 23.54 -2.42 15.85
CA LYS A 40 23.73 -3.27 14.65
C LYS A 40 23.04 -4.63 14.74
N ASP A 41 22.94 -5.17 15.96
CA ASP A 41 22.39 -6.50 16.24
C ASP A 41 20.85 -6.49 16.39
N VAL A 42 20.21 -5.32 16.31
CA VAL A 42 18.75 -5.23 16.41
C VAL A 42 18.10 -5.85 15.19
N LYS A 43 17.11 -6.70 15.45
CA LYS A 43 16.29 -7.31 14.40
C LYS A 43 15.32 -6.30 13.83
N VAL A 44 15.08 -6.39 12.53
CA VAL A 44 14.12 -5.55 11.80
C VAL A 44 12.72 -5.57 12.43
N ARG A 45 12.31 -6.69 13.06
CA ARG A 45 11.05 -6.77 13.80
C ARG A 45 10.94 -5.70 14.90
N ASP A 46 12.02 -5.48 15.64
CA ASP A 46 12.02 -4.54 16.76
C ASP A 46 12.19 -3.10 16.27
N VAL A 47 12.93 -2.90 15.17
CA VAL A 47 12.98 -1.61 14.44
C VAL A 47 11.60 -1.15 14.00
N LYS A 48 10.77 -2.07 13.47
CA LYS A 48 9.39 -1.75 13.07
C LYS A 48 8.51 -1.31 14.24
N LYS A 49 8.72 -1.85 15.44
CA LYS A 49 8.00 -1.42 16.65
C LYS A 49 8.40 -0.02 17.09
N MET A 50 9.70 0.28 17.08
CA MET A 50 10.18 1.63 17.40
C MET A 50 9.67 2.64 16.35
N ALA A 51 9.71 2.27 15.08
CA ALA A 51 9.17 3.10 14.01
C ALA A 51 7.66 3.31 14.12
N GLN A 52 6.90 2.35 14.66
CA GLN A 52 5.45 2.48 14.87
C GLN A 52 5.10 3.68 15.76
N GLU A 53 5.90 3.96 16.80
CA GLU A 53 5.66 5.08 17.71
C GLU A 53 5.77 6.43 16.98
N GLU A 54 6.73 6.55 16.06
CA GLU A 54 6.98 7.77 15.29
C GLU A 54 5.99 7.97 14.12
N CYS A 55 5.65 6.89 13.41
CA CYS A 55 4.82 6.99 12.20
C CYS A 55 3.35 6.59 12.40
N ASN A 56 2.97 6.01 13.54
CA ASN A 56 1.65 5.45 13.82
C ASN A 56 1.17 4.42 12.79
N ILE A 57 2.10 3.65 12.21
CA ILE A 57 1.81 2.58 11.26
C ILE A 57 2.12 1.25 11.94
N GLU A 58 1.15 0.32 11.87
CA GLU A 58 1.32 -1.02 12.42
C GLU A 58 2.50 -1.76 11.76
N PRO A 59 3.32 -2.49 12.54
CA PRO A 59 4.56 -3.12 12.07
C PRO A 59 4.32 -4.22 11.04
N GLU A 60 3.14 -4.85 11.06
CA GLU A 60 2.72 -5.87 10.09
C GLU A 60 2.51 -5.28 8.70
N HIS A 61 2.01 -4.05 8.62
CA HIS A 61 1.76 -3.35 7.36
C HIS A 61 2.98 -2.59 6.84
N MET A 62 4.04 -2.51 7.65
CA MET A 62 5.27 -1.78 7.36
C MET A 62 6.25 -2.62 6.53
N ARG A 63 6.72 -2.05 5.42
CA ARG A 63 7.75 -2.61 4.54
C ARG A 63 8.96 -1.68 4.52
N LEU A 64 10.06 -2.13 5.11
CA LEU A 64 11.33 -1.41 5.08
C LEU A 64 12.12 -1.78 3.83
N ILE A 65 12.61 -0.77 3.11
CA ILE A 65 13.42 -0.93 1.90
C ILE A 65 14.72 -0.12 2.07
N TYR A 66 15.85 -0.80 1.94
CA TYR A 66 17.18 -0.21 1.99
C TYR A 66 17.94 -0.52 0.71
N ASN A 67 18.46 0.49 0.00
CA ASN A 67 19.19 0.32 -1.27
C ASN A 67 18.50 -0.67 -2.24
N SER A 68 17.19 -0.52 -2.41
CA SER A 68 16.34 -1.38 -3.23
C SER A 68 16.16 -2.84 -2.74
N ARG A 69 16.76 -3.22 -1.62
CA ARG A 69 16.53 -4.50 -0.93
C ARG A 69 15.45 -4.33 0.15
N GLN A 70 14.43 -5.18 0.11
CA GLN A 70 13.46 -5.26 1.20
C GLN A 70 14.09 -5.99 2.39
N LEU A 71 13.99 -5.39 3.57
CA LEU A 71 14.38 -6.00 4.84
C LEU A 71 13.22 -6.83 5.39
N LYS A 72 13.50 -8.05 5.81
CA LYS A 72 12.52 -8.95 6.45
C LYS A 72 12.70 -8.97 7.96
N ASP A 73 11.71 -9.44 8.70
CA ASP A 73 11.69 -9.36 10.17
C ASP A 73 12.84 -10.10 10.87
N TRP A 74 13.43 -11.09 10.19
CA TRP A 74 14.56 -11.87 10.66
C TRP A 74 15.92 -11.33 10.22
N ASP A 75 15.96 -10.34 9.32
CA ASP A 75 17.21 -9.70 8.94
C ASP A 75 17.71 -8.80 10.09
N THR A 76 19.03 -8.71 10.23
CA THR A 76 19.73 -7.79 11.14
C THR A 76 20.18 -6.53 10.39
N LEU A 77 20.46 -5.46 11.14
CA LEU A 77 20.98 -4.20 10.59
C LEU A 77 22.50 -4.21 10.38
N GLU A 78 23.17 -5.37 10.51
CA GLU A 78 24.63 -5.52 10.34
C GLU A 78 25.17 -4.94 9.02
N SER A 79 24.40 -5.03 7.94
CA SER A 79 24.79 -4.54 6.61
C SER A 79 24.43 -3.07 6.36
N TYR A 80 23.78 -2.40 7.31
CA TYR A 80 23.37 -1.01 7.17
C TYR A 80 24.51 -0.09 7.58
N LYS A 81 24.93 0.78 6.66
CA LYS A 81 26.11 1.66 6.85
C LYS A 81 25.76 3.09 7.27
N GLY A 82 24.51 3.41 7.58
CA GLY A 82 24.11 4.79 7.92
C GLY A 82 24.06 5.75 6.73
N ASP A 83 24.70 5.43 5.59
CA ASP A 83 24.88 6.33 4.45
C ASP A 83 23.60 6.66 3.67
N SER A 84 22.53 5.86 3.78
CA SER A 84 21.32 6.03 2.96
C SER A 84 20.06 5.74 3.77
N PRO A 85 19.02 6.58 3.72
CA PRO A 85 17.86 6.42 4.57
C PRO A 85 17.05 5.17 4.22
N ILE A 86 16.53 4.48 5.25
CA ILE A 86 15.59 3.38 5.08
C ILE A 86 14.24 3.94 4.63
N GLN A 87 13.73 3.47 3.50
CA GLN A 87 12.43 3.85 3.01
C GLN A 87 11.35 2.98 3.63
N VAL A 88 10.37 3.61 4.26
CA VAL A 88 9.21 2.95 4.86
C VAL A 88 8.04 3.03 3.89
N PHE A 89 7.60 1.88 3.41
CA PHE A 89 6.37 1.72 2.64
C PHE A 89 5.31 1.03 3.48
N PHE A 90 4.04 1.26 3.17
CA PHE A 90 2.92 0.62 3.85
C PHE A 90 1.91 0.09 2.83
N THR A 91 1.20 -0.97 3.20
CA THR A 91 0.15 -1.56 2.35
C THR A 91 -1.10 -0.68 2.32
N ALA A 92 -1.68 -0.51 1.13
CA ALA A 92 -2.86 0.33 0.92
C ALA A 92 -4.06 -0.21 1.71
N GLY A 93 -4.46 0.52 2.77
CA GLY A 93 -5.56 0.13 3.68
C GLY A 93 -5.35 0.59 5.12
N HIS A 94 -4.10 0.67 5.57
CA HIS A 94 -3.72 1.15 6.91
C HIS A 94 -3.19 2.59 6.85
N VAL A 95 -3.98 3.48 6.25
CA VAL A 95 -3.69 4.92 6.17
C VAL A 95 -4.66 5.64 7.10
N ALA A 96 -4.53 5.44 8.41
CA ALA A 96 -5.47 6.01 9.36
C ALA A 96 -5.34 7.54 9.52
N MET A 97 -4.22 8.17 9.10
CA MET A 97 -3.99 9.59 9.39
C MET A 97 -3.18 10.38 8.36
N LEU A 98 -2.81 9.78 7.23
CA LEU A 98 -2.03 10.49 6.20
C LEU A 98 -2.98 11.14 5.18
N GLY A 99 -3.29 12.41 5.45
CA GLY A 99 -3.94 13.31 4.51
C GLY A 99 -3.31 13.15 3.13
N GLY A 100 -4.17 12.86 2.14
CA GLY A 100 -3.77 12.41 0.82
C GLY A 100 -2.71 13.29 0.17
N VAL A 101 -1.51 12.74 0.02
CA VAL A 101 -0.49 13.22 -0.90
C VAL A 101 0.16 12.00 -1.53
N GLY A 102 0.08 11.91 -2.86
CA GLY A 102 1.16 11.28 -3.63
C GLY A 102 0.87 9.98 -4.37
N GLY A 103 -0.36 9.70 -4.80
CA GLY A 103 -0.58 8.85 -5.97
C GLY A 103 -0.56 9.70 -7.23
N THR A 104 0.61 9.91 -7.84
CA THR A 104 0.77 10.52 -9.17
C THR A 104 0.08 9.63 -10.22
N GLY A 105 -1.20 9.89 -10.45
CA GLY A 105 -1.99 9.25 -11.48
C GLY A 105 -3.31 9.97 -11.61
N GLY A 106 -3.36 10.94 -12.53
CA GLY A 106 -4.53 11.78 -12.76
C GLY A 106 -5.80 10.95 -13.00
N GLY A 107 -6.76 11.11 -12.10
CA GLY A 107 -8.13 10.64 -12.27
C GLY A 107 -9.06 11.63 -11.57
N PRO A 108 -10.07 12.20 -12.26
CA PRO A 108 -10.93 13.18 -11.64
C PRO A 108 -11.82 12.52 -10.59
N ARG A 109 -11.83 13.14 -9.41
CA ARG A 109 -12.72 12.83 -8.29
C ARG A 109 -14.17 12.89 -8.77
N GLY A 110 -14.84 11.75 -8.65
CA GLY A 110 -16.28 11.58 -8.84
C GLY A 110 -16.68 10.30 -8.13
N GLY A 111 -16.83 10.38 -6.81
CA GLY A 111 -17.08 9.22 -5.97
C GLY A 111 -18.48 8.66 -6.17
N HIS A 112 -18.58 7.34 -6.29
CA HIS A 112 -19.56 6.49 -5.58
C HIS A 112 -18.73 5.33 -5.00
N GLY A 113 -18.71 5.23 -3.67
CA GLY A 113 -17.82 4.33 -2.93
C GLY A 113 -17.93 2.88 -3.41
N ALA A 114 -16.78 2.28 -3.70
CA ALA A 114 -16.69 0.83 -3.80
C ALA A 114 -16.94 0.26 -2.41
N GLN A 115 -18.17 -0.21 -2.17
CA GLN A 115 -18.47 -1.03 -1.00
C GLN A 115 -17.52 -2.23 -0.99
N PRO A 116 -16.92 -2.58 0.16
CA PRO A 116 -16.10 -3.78 0.27
C PRO A 116 -16.94 -4.98 -0.18
N GLN A 117 -16.40 -5.75 -1.10
CA GLN A 117 -17.07 -6.87 -1.75
C GLN A 117 -17.38 -7.93 -0.67
N LYS A 118 -18.63 -7.96 -0.17
CA LYS A 118 -19.04 -8.82 0.97
C LYS A 118 -18.71 -10.31 0.75
N ASN A 119 -18.63 -10.78 -0.50
CA ASN A 119 -18.36 -12.17 -0.83
C ASN A 119 -17.28 -12.29 -1.95
N PRO A 120 -16.13 -12.95 -1.71
CA PRO A 120 -15.05 -13.09 -2.68
C PRO A 120 -15.38 -13.99 -3.89
N PHE A 121 -16.41 -14.84 -3.79
CA PHE A 121 -16.88 -15.70 -4.88
C PHE A 121 -18.00 -15.07 -5.72
N SER A 122 -18.49 -13.88 -5.33
CA SER A 122 -19.52 -13.17 -6.08
C SER A 122 -18.87 -12.12 -6.98
N ALA A 123 -18.83 -12.38 -8.29
CA ALA A 123 -18.41 -11.38 -9.25
C ALA A 123 -19.46 -10.25 -9.30
N PRO A 124 -19.06 -8.96 -9.22
CA PRO A 124 -20.00 -7.87 -9.37
C PRO A 124 -20.71 -7.97 -10.73
N VAL A 125 -22.00 -7.60 -10.77
CA VAL A 125 -22.84 -7.64 -11.98
C VAL A 125 -22.21 -6.91 -13.19
N ARG A 126 -21.31 -5.95 -12.92
CA ARG A 126 -20.65 -5.11 -13.94
C ARG A 126 -19.15 -5.38 -14.10
N GLY A 127 -18.66 -6.50 -13.55
CA GLY A 127 -17.25 -6.91 -13.60
C GLY A 127 -16.40 -6.29 -12.49
N LEU A 128 -15.12 -6.68 -12.45
CA LEU A 128 -14.18 -6.18 -11.45
C LEU A 128 -13.95 -4.66 -11.58
N PRO A 129 -13.62 -3.97 -10.47
CA PRO A 129 -13.07 -2.61 -10.48
C PRO A 129 -11.98 -2.43 -11.56
N GLY A 130 -12.10 -1.39 -12.40
CA GLY A 130 -11.16 -1.13 -13.51
C GLY A 130 -11.43 -1.90 -14.82
N SER A 131 -12.39 -2.82 -14.84
CA SER A 131 -12.77 -3.54 -16.06
C SER A 131 -13.46 -2.65 -17.12
N LYS A 132 -13.51 -3.10 -18.38
CA LYS A 132 -14.21 -2.39 -19.48
C LYS A 132 -15.68 -2.10 -19.15
N GLY A 133 -16.32 -2.92 -18.31
CA GLY A 133 -17.71 -2.75 -17.86
C GLY A 133 -17.95 -1.52 -16.98
N LEU A 134 -16.90 -0.98 -16.34
CA LEU A 134 -16.98 0.19 -15.46
C LEU A 134 -16.56 1.50 -16.14
N ARG A 135 -16.06 1.44 -17.37
CA ARG A 135 -15.73 2.66 -18.13
C ARG A 135 -17.00 3.43 -18.47
N ALA A 136 -17.02 4.72 -18.17
CA ALA A 136 -18.11 5.62 -18.55
C ALA A 136 -18.06 5.92 -20.05
N SER A 137 -19.22 5.91 -20.70
CA SER A 137 -19.34 6.40 -22.08
C SER A 137 -19.11 7.90 -22.12
N ARG A 138 -18.33 8.39 -23.09
CA ARG A 138 -18.12 9.83 -23.33
C ARG A 138 -19.38 10.53 -23.85
N VAL A 139 -20.38 9.78 -24.32
CA VAL A 139 -21.61 10.31 -24.93
C VAL A 139 -22.77 10.36 -23.94
N SER A 140 -22.89 9.36 -23.06
CA SER A 140 -24.01 9.27 -22.10
C SER A 140 -23.60 9.42 -20.64
N GLY A 141 -22.31 9.39 -20.33
CA GLY A 141 -21.79 9.32 -18.96
C GLY A 141 -22.08 7.98 -18.25
N ARG A 142 -22.92 7.11 -18.81
CA ARG A 142 -23.35 5.87 -18.16
C ARG A 142 -22.22 4.83 -18.21
N PRO A 143 -21.91 4.14 -17.09
CA PRO A 143 -20.95 3.04 -17.07
C PRO A 143 -21.43 1.86 -17.92
N GLY A 144 -20.51 1.23 -18.63
CA GLY A 144 -20.76 0.05 -19.46
C GLY A 144 -19.89 0.08 -20.72
N GLY A 145 -19.16 -1.01 -20.96
CA GLY A 145 -18.20 -1.10 -22.07
C GLY A 145 -18.86 -0.95 -23.45
N MET A 146 -18.08 -0.45 -24.41
CA MET A 146 -18.45 -0.44 -25.82
C MET A 146 -18.28 -1.84 -26.41
N ALA A 147 -19.21 -2.25 -27.27
CA ALA A 147 -19.16 -3.52 -27.98
C ALA A 147 -19.54 -3.31 -29.45
N LEU A 148 -19.04 -4.16 -30.34
CA LEU A 148 -19.41 -4.12 -31.76
C LEU A 148 -20.85 -4.59 -31.95
N ILE A 149 -21.71 -3.71 -32.47
CA ILE A 149 -23.06 -4.05 -32.93
C ILE A 149 -22.91 -4.72 -34.30
N ARG A 150 -22.70 -6.04 -34.30
CA ARG A 150 -22.39 -6.84 -35.51
C ARG A 150 -23.33 -6.58 -36.69
N LYS A 151 -24.63 -6.41 -36.43
CA LYS A 151 -25.64 -6.16 -37.47
C LYS A 151 -25.37 -4.91 -38.31
N TYR A 152 -24.79 -3.87 -37.71
CA TYR A 152 -24.56 -2.58 -38.36
C TYR A 152 -23.08 -2.21 -38.49
N GLY A 153 -22.17 -3.05 -37.96
CA GLY A 153 -20.74 -2.75 -37.95
C GLY A 153 -20.32 -1.59 -37.05
N ILE A 154 -21.18 -1.16 -36.11
CA ILE A 154 -20.96 0.05 -35.30
C ILE A 154 -20.36 -0.32 -33.94
N MET A 155 -19.24 0.29 -33.56
CA MET A 155 -18.60 0.10 -32.25
C MET A 155 -19.18 1.08 -31.21
N MET A 156 -20.32 0.72 -30.61
CA MET A 156 -21.06 1.58 -29.68
C MET A 156 -21.85 0.74 -28.66
N LYS A 157 -22.20 1.33 -27.51
CA LYS A 157 -23.07 0.69 -26.52
C LYS A 157 -24.49 0.48 -27.06
N ARG A 158 -25.04 -0.73 -26.87
CA ARG A 158 -26.37 -1.11 -27.39
C ARG A 158 -27.52 -0.27 -26.82
N GLN A 159 -27.44 0.17 -25.56
CA GLN A 159 -28.44 1.08 -24.97
C GLN A 159 -28.40 2.45 -25.64
N GLU A 160 -27.21 3.02 -25.81
CA GLU A 160 -27.03 4.34 -26.44
C GLU A 160 -27.47 4.31 -27.91
N PHE A 161 -27.16 3.24 -28.63
CA PHE A 161 -27.62 3.05 -29.99
C PHE A 161 -29.16 3.00 -30.09
N ARG A 162 -29.86 2.46 -29.08
CA ARG A 162 -31.33 2.46 -29.07
C ARG A 162 -31.93 3.85 -28.85
N GLU A 163 -31.27 4.66 -28.03
CA GLU A 163 -31.76 5.98 -27.63
C GLU A 163 -31.36 7.07 -28.63
N LYS A 164 -30.15 6.99 -29.19
CA LYS A 164 -29.52 8.06 -29.98
C LYS A 164 -29.31 7.71 -31.45
N ALA A 165 -29.85 6.59 -31.95
CA ALA A 165 -29.69 6.19 -33.35
C ALA A 165 -30.09 7.32 -34.32
N GLU A 166 -31.21 8.00 -34.07
CA GLU A 166 -31.68 9.09 -34.92
C GLU A 166 -30.75 10.32 -34.85
N GLU A 167 -30.26 10.67 -33.65
CA GLU A 167 -29.32 11.79 -33.44
C GLU A 167 -27.99 11.59 -34.16
N ILE A 168 -27.51 10.35 -34.26
CA ILE A 168 -26.28 9.99 -34.99
C ILE A 168 -26.53 9.77 -36.49
N GLY A 169 -27.73 10.08 -36.99
CA GLY A 169 -28.10 9.92 -38.40
C GLY A 169 -28.29 8.46 -38.84
N PHE A 170 -28.47 7.53 -37.91
CA PHE A 170 -28.75 6.13 -38.24
C PHE A 170 -30.21 5.98 -38.68
N VAL A 171 -30.41 5.68 -39.97
CA VAL A 171 -31.72 5.40 -40.57
C VAL A 171 -31.82 3.92 -40.90
N LYS A 172 -32.87 3.26 -40.42
CA LYS A 172 -33.16 1.87 -40.76
C LYS A 172 -33.86 1.82 -42.13
N TYR A 173 -33.11 1.51 -43.17
CA TYR A 173 -33.70 1.13 -44.46
C TYR A 173 -34.42 -0.22 -44.29
N ARG A 174 -35.70 -0.26 -44.68
CA ARG A 174 -36.56 -1.44 -44.57
C ARG A 174 -36.38 -2.34 -45.78
#